data_AF-A0A962W252-F1
#
_entry.id   AF-A0A962W252-F1
#
_cell.length_a   1.000
_cell.length_b   1.000
_cell.length_c   1.000
_cell.angle_alpha   90.00
_cell.angle_beta   90.00
_cell.angle_gamma   90.00
#
_symmetry.space_group_name_H-M   'P 1'
#
loop_
_entity.id
_entity.type
_entity.pdbx_description
1 polymer ?
#
loop_
_entity_poly.entity_id
_entity_poly.type
_entity_poly.pdbx_seq_one_letter_code
_entity_poly.pdbx_strand_id
1 'polypeptide(L)' 'MEELNLAQRVAIWALPLIFAVTVHEAAHGWVANRLGDPTARDLGRITFNPLPHIDLVGTILVPILMLSFTG' A
#
# COMPACT_ATOMS: atom_id res chain seq x y z
N MET A 1 -3.08 33.05 -2.20
CA MET A 1 -2.99 31.68 -1.66
C MET A 1 -1.52 31.32 -1.73
N GLU A 2 -0.88 30.96 -0.62
CA GLU A 2 0.49 30.45 -0.69
C GLU A 2 0.49 29.12 -1.45
N GLU A 3 1.37 29.00 -2.44
CA GLU A 3 1.56 27.76 -3.17
C GLU A 3 2.24 26.74 -2.27
N LEU A 4 1.68 25.53 -2.19
CA LEU A 4 2.28 24.42 -1.47
C LEU A 4 3.62 24.05 -2.11
N ASN A 5 4.65 23.86 -1.28
CA ASN A 5 5.92 23.33 -1.76
C ASN A 5 5.81 21.86 -2.14
N LEU A 6 6.80 21.33 -2.87
CA LEU A 6 6.77 19.96 -3.36
C LEU A 6 6.61 18.93 -2.23
N ALA A 7 7.32 19.12 -1.11
CA ALA A 7 7.26 18.20 0.03
C ALA A 7 5.85 18.15 0.66
N GLN A 8 5.21 19.30 0.81
CA GLN A 8 3.83 19.41 1.30
C GLN A 8 2.84 18.74 0.34
N ARG A 9 2.99 18.97 -0.97
CA ARG A 9 2.15 18.32 -1.98
C ARG A 9 2.28 16.80 -1.91
N VAL A 10 3.52 16.30 -1.88
CA VAL A 10 3.78 14.85 -1.78
C VAL A 10 3.20 14.29 -0.49
N ALA A 11 3.38 14.95 0.65
CA ALA A 11 2.86 14.49 1.94
C ALA A 11 1.33 14.39 1.95
N ILE A 12 0.62 15.38 1.38
CA ILE A 12 -0.85 15.41 1.32
C ILE A 12 -1.41 14.24 0.53
N TRP A 13 -0.74 13.81 -0.54
CA TRP A 13 -1.18 12.67 -1.35
C TRP A 13 -0.68 11.32 -0.82
N ALA A 14 0.60 11.22 -0.49
CA ALA A 14 1.24 9.96 -0.17
C ALA A 14 0.83 9.41 1.19
N LEU A 15 0.74 10.25 2.24
CA LEU A 15 0.45 9.77 3.59
C LEU A 15 -0.94 9.11 3.70
N PRO A 16 -2.04 9.74 3.24
CA PRO A 16 -3.36 9.09 3.28
C PRO A 16 -3.42 7.85 2.41
N LEU A 17 -2.77 7.86 1.24
CA LEU A 17 -2.74 6.73 0.33
C LEU A 17 -2.04 5.52 0.95
N ILE A 18 -0.83 5.70 1.47
CA ILE A 18 -0.05 4.63 2.13
C ILE A 18 -0.84 4.08 3.31
N PHE A 19 -1.43 4.95 4.14
CA PHE A 19 -2.26 4.51 5.25
C PHE A 19 -3.47 3.70 4.80
N ALA A 20 -4.22 4.18 3.81
CA ALA A 20 -5.41 3.52 3.30
C ALA A 20 -5.09 2.12 2.73
N VAL A 21 -4.04 2.01 1.91
CA VAL A 21 -3.60 0.73 1.32
C VAL A 21 -3.13 -0.24 2.41
N THR A 22 -2.30 0.23 3.35
CA THR A 22 -1.79 -0.61 4.43
C THR A 22 -2.92 -1.21 5.28
N VAL A 23 -3.92 -0.40 5.64
CA VAL A 23 -5.08 -0.87 6.40
C VAL A 23 -5.93 -1.82 5.56
N HIS A 24 -6.13 -1.53 4.27
CA HIS A 24 -6.89 -2.38 3.35
C HIS A 24 -6.29 -3.77 3.21
N GLU A 25 -4.97 -3.87 3.01
CA GLU A 25 -4.26 -5.14 2.86
C GLU A 25 -4.19 -5.92 4.18
N ALA A 26 -3.95 -5.24 5.30
CA ALA A 26 -4.00 -5.86 6.62
C ALA A 26 -5.40 -6.42 6.93
N ALA A 27 -6.47 -5.72 6.52
CA ALA A 27 -7.85 -6.19 6.68
C ALA A 27 -8.13 -7.43 5.82
N HIS A 28 -7.68 -7.46 4.57
CA HIS A 28 -7.77 -8.67 3.72
C HIS A 28 -7.07 -9.85 4.36
N GLY A 29 -5.81 -9.67 4.81
CA GLY A 29 -5.05 -10.72 5.48
C GLY A 29 -5.73 -11.20 6.77
N TRP A 30 -6.35 -10.29 7.53
CA TRP A 30 -7.10 -10.63 8.73
C TRP A 30 -8.36 -11.47 8.44
N VAL A 31 -9.14 -11.09 7.42
CA VAL A 31 -10.33 -11.86 6.99
C VAL A 31 -9.91 -13.22 6.45
N ALA A 32 -8.88 -13.28 5.59
CA ALA A 32 -8.36 -14.51 5.02
C ALA A 32 -7.91 -15.49 6.12
N ASN A 33 -7.17 -15.02 7.12
CA ASN A 33 -6.76 -15.83 8.27
C ASN A 33 -7.96 -16.33 9.09
N ARG A 34 -9.03 -15.53 9.23
CA ARG A 34 -10.29 -15.96 9.87
C ARG A 34 -11.04 -17.01 9.07
N LEU A 35 -10.92 -16.99 7.75
CA LEU A 35 -11.53 -17.96 6.83
C LEU A 35 -10.64 -19.18 6.55
N GLY A 36 -9.46 -19.26 7.20
CA GLY A 36 -8.60 -20.44 7.18
C GLY A 36 -7.37 -20.35 6.27
N ASP A 37 -7.08 -19.20 5.65
CA ASP A 37 -5.83 -18.96 4.92
C ASP A 37 -4.82 -18.20 5.82
N PRO A 38 -3.82 -18.90 6.41
CA PRO A 38 -2.87 -18.29 7.32
C PRO A 38 -1.73 -17.54 6.62
N THR A 39 -1.67 -17.50 5.28
CA THR A 39 -0.50 -17.01 4.51
C THR A 39 -0.06 -15.61 4.95
N ALA A 40 -0.98 -14.65 5.01
CA ALA A 40 -0.67 -13.28 5.41
C ALA A 40 -0.20 -13.18 6.87
N ARG A 41 -0.73 -14.03 7.76
CA ARG A 41 -0.33 -14.07 9.17
C ARG A 41 1.09 -14.61 9.30
N ASP A 42 1.38 -15.72 8.64
CA ASP A 42 2.64 -16.43 8.75
C ASP A 42 3.79 -15.62 8.10
N LEU A 43 3.48 -14.78 7.10
CA LEU A 43 4.40 -13.80 6.53
C LEU A 43 4.53 -12.50 7.36
N GLY A 44 3.81 -12.36 8.48
CA GLY A 44 3.83 -11.15 9.30
C GLY A 44 3.19 -9.92 8.63
N ARG A 45 2.33 -10.12 7.62
CA ARG A 45 1.68 -9.06 6.83
C ARG A 45 0.37 -8.57 7.44
N ILE A 46 -0.18 -9.19 8.49
CA ILE A 46 -1.33 -8.64 9.22
C ILE A 46 -0.84 -7.57 10.19
N THR A 47 -0.51 -6.39 9.66
CA THR A 47 0.10 -5.29 10.41
C THR A 47 -0.21 -3.93 9.79
N PHE A 48 -0.27 -2.88 10.62
CA PHE A 48 -0.39 -1.49 10.17
C PHE A 48 0.97 -0.85 9.80
N ASN A 49 2.06 -1.61 9.90
CA ASN A 49 3.34 -1.19 9.34
C ASN A 49 3.25 -1.28 7.81
N PRO A 50 3.48 -0.21 7.03
CA PRO A 50 3.45 -0.25 5.57
C PRO A 50 4.60 -1.07 4.96
N LEU A 51 5.73 -1.20 5.67
CA LEU A 51 6.95 -1.78 5.12
C LEU A 51 6.81 -3.23 4.63
N PRO A 52 6.15 -4.16 5.36
CA PRO A 52 6.02 -5.56 4.95
C PRO A 52 5.08 -5.79 3.76
N HIS A 53 4.32 -4.75 3.38
CA HIS A 53 3.40 -4.77 2.25
C HIS A 53 4.05 -4.27 0.95
N ILE A 54 5.22 -3.62 1.06
CA ILE A 54 5.94 -3.14 -0.11
C ILE A 54 6.68 -4.31 -0.78
N ASP A 55 6.47 -4.48 -2.08
CA ASP A 55 7.21 -5.44 -2.89
C ASP A 55 7.60 -4.85 -4.25
N LEU A 56 8.68 -5.39 -4.85
CA LEU A 56 9.23 -4.88 -6.10
C LEU A 56 8.25 -5.01 -7.27
N VAL A 57 7.42 -6.05 -7.27
CA VAL A 57 6.50 -6.31 -8.38
C VAL A 57 5.23 -5.47 -8.21
N GLY A 58 4.51 -5.64 -7.11
CA GLY A 58 3.24 -4.98 -6.84
C GLY A 58 3.37 -3.47 -6.60
N THR A 59 4.36 -3.02 -5.84
CA THR A 59 4.49 -1.59 -5.49
C THR A 59 5.25 -0.77 -6.52
N ILE A 60 6.17 -1.38 -7.28
CA ILE A 60 7.02 -0.65 -8.25
C ILE A 60 6.69 -1.03 -9.69
N LEU A 61 6.85 -2.30 -10.07
CA LEU A 61 6.72 -2.69 -11.48
C LEU A 61 5.29 -2.52 -11.99
N VAL A 62 4.27 -2.95 -11.25
CA VAL A 62 2.87 -2.86 -11.69
C VAL A 62 2.46 -1.41 -11.94
N PRO A 63 2.67 -0.43 -11.03
CA PRO A 63 2.35 0.97 -11.31
C PRO A 63 3.10 1.55 -12.51
N ILE A 64 4.39 1.24 -12.67
CA ILE A 64 5.19 1.71 -13.81
C ILE A 64 4.61 1.17 -15.12
N LEU A 65 4.33 -0.14 -15.17
CA LEU A 65 3.73 -0.75 -16.35
C LEU A 65 2.35 -0.16 -16.62
N MET A 66 1.50 -0.01 -15.61
CA MET A 66 0.19 0.61 -15.77
C MET A 66 0.32 2.01 -16.38
N LEU A 67 1.18 2.87 -15.83
CA LEU A 67 1.42 4.22 -16.36
C LEU A 67 2.01 4.21 -17.78
N SER A 68 2.82 3.21 -18.12
CA SER A 68 3.43 3.08 -19.45
C SER A 68 2.45 2.60 -20.52
N PHE A 69 1.39 1.89 -20.12
CA PHE A 69 0.37 1.33 -21.03
C PHE A 69 -0.97 2.08 -20.99
N THR A 70 -1.19 2.97 -20.02
CA THR A 70 -2.25 3.98 -20.07
C THR A 70 -1.81 5.13 -20.97
N GLY A 71 -2.12 5.01 -22.28
CA GLY A 71 -2.07 6.11 -23.23
C GLY A 71 -3.26 7.04 -23.12
#